data_AF-K9RAA6-F1
#
_entry.id   AF-K9RAA6-F1
#
_cell.length_a   1.000
_cell.length_b   1.000
_cell.length_c   1.000
_cell.angle_alpha   90.00
_cell.angle_beta   90.00
_cell.angle_gamma   90.00
#
_symmetry.space_group_name_H-M   'P 1'
#
loop_
_entity.id
_entity.type
_entity.pdbx_description
1 polymer ?
#
loop_
_entity_poly.entity_id
_entity_poly.type
_entity_poly.pdbx_seq_one_letter_code
_entity_poly.pdbx_strand_id
1 'polypeptide(L)'
;MLNNSYVVWEGASLIDGSPIVLILTGFVSTSSNRKTGRLIQSWILQQEFVPTFAASKGLDEGICGFCSLKLSQTGSCYVNLLPVNNIHRKYQEGTYPKFSENEIEVLRRYRYPIRIGSYGDPTAVPFDVWEPIICASGRYTGYTHQWFRNDCDLRWQQYLMASVQSLAEARIAQSQGWRTFRIIPPDAPLTENEILCRHTEDDRIQCENCLLCDGASSKPNIADKVHGLKWKVSNFVKYSESISN
;
A
#
# COMPACT_ATOMS: atom_id res chain seq x y z
N MET A 1 25.46 -6.34 -12.42
CA MET A 1 24.21 -6.61 -13.19
C MET A 1 23.03 -6.22 -12.32
N LEU A 2 22.02 -5.55 -12.88
CA LEU A 2 20.81 -5.16 -12.15
C LEU A 2 20.04 -6.41 -11.72
N ASN A 3 19.70 -6.52 -10.45
CA ASN A 3 18.85 -7.61 -9.94
C ASN A 3 17.39 -7.19 -10.01
N ASN A 4 16.48 -8.17 -10.02
CA ASN A 4 15.05 -7.83 -10.06
C ASN A 4 14.53 -7.25 -8.73
N SER A 5 15.23 -7.50 -7.62
CA SER A 5 14.71 -7.22 -6.28
C SER A 5 15.79 -7.06 -5.23
N TYR A 6 15.51 -6.23 -4.23
CA TYR A 6 16.48 -5.73 -3.26
C TYR A 6 15.86 -5.55 -1.87
N VAL A 7 16.62 -5.84 -0.83
CA VAL A 7 16.31 -5.40 0.53
C VAL A 7 16.76 -3.95 0.65
N VAL A 8 15.80 -3.06 0.95
CA VAL A 8 16.05 -1.62 1.11
C VAL A 8 16.44 -1.31 2.54
N TRP A 9 15.68 -1.84 3.49
CA TRP A 9 15.83 -1.47 4.89
C TRP A 9 15.32 -2.58 5.80
N GLU A 10 15.94 -2.72 6.96
CA GLU A 10 15.58 -3.64 8.03
C GLU A 10 15.68 -2.89 9.36
N GLY A 11 14.68 -3.06 10.23
CA GLY A 11 14.69 -2.42 11.53
C GLY A 11 13.37 -2.59 12.27
N ALA A 12 13.28 -1.91 13.41
CA ALA A 12 12.08 -1.89 14.24
C ALA A 12 10.98 -1.06 13.57
N SER A 13 9.78 -1.60 13.50
CA SER A 13 8.59 -0.87 13.03
C SER A 13 8.36 0.37 13.88
N LEU A 14 8.01 1.48 13.21
CA LEU A 14 7.55 2.69 13.90
C LEU A 14 6.16 2.55 14.53
N ILE A 15 5.42 1.49 14.20
CA ILE A 15 4.08 1.23 14.75
C ILE A 15 4.16 0.55 16.11
N ASP A 16 4.94 -0.53 16.24
CA ASP A 16 4.96 -1.36 17.46
C ASP A 16 6.37 -1.80 17.90
N GLY A 17 7.42 -1.41 17.18
CA GLY A 17 8.81 -1.80 17.46
C GLY A 17 9.21 -3.21 16.99
N SER A 18 8.30 -4.00 16.42
CA SER A 18 8.61 -5.35 15.93
C SER A 18 9.58 -5.31 14.73
N PRO A 19 10.41 -6.36 14.53
CA PRO A 19 11.37 -6.38 13.44
C PRO A 19 10.67 -6.57 12.08
N ILE A 20 10.84 -5.60 11.19
CA ILE A 20 10.27 -5.60 9.84
C ILE A 20 11.36 -5.38 8.77
N VAL A 21 11.02 -5.66 7.52
CA VAL A 21 11.90 -5.45 6.35
C VAL A 21 11.11 -4.80 5.22
N LEU A 22 11.74 -3.84 4.53
CA LEU A 22 11.27 -3.27 3.27
C LEU A 22 12.03 -3.88 2.09
N ILE A 23 11.30 -4.49 1.16
CA ILE A 23 11.83 -5.11 -0.05
C ILE A 23 11.19 -4.47 -1.28
N LEU A 24 12.01 -4.08 -2.27
CA LEU A 24 11.52 -3.64 -3.57
C LEU A 24 11.72 -4.73 -4.62
N THR A 25 10.73 -4.90 -5.48
CA THR A 25 10.76 -5.86 -6.60
C THR A 25 10.27 -5.20 -7.87
N GLY A 26 10.81 -5.58 -9.02
CA GLY A 26 10.31 -5.16 -10.33
C GLY A 26 11.30 -4.37 -11.18
N PHE A 27 12.57 -4.30 -10.78
CA PHE A 27 13.60 -3.52 -11.49
C PHE A 27 13.90 -4.05 -12.89
N VAL A 28 13.76 -5.36 -13.08
CA VAL A 28 14.03 -6.05 -14.35
C VAL A 28 12.73 -6.58 -14.93
N SER A 29 12.02 -7.41 -14.16
CA SER A 29 10.78 -8.09 -14.56
C SER A 29 9.60 -7.54 -13.76
N THR A 30 8.58 -7.08 -14.47
CA THR A 30 7.38 -6.47 -13.86
C THR A 30 6.55 -7.49 -13.08
N SER A 31 5.66 -6.99 -12.22
CA SER A 31 4.64 -7.81 -11.58
C SER A 31 3.72 -8.46 -12.63
N SER A 32 3.23 -9.66 -12.35
CA SER A 32 2.17 -10.31 -13.13
C SER A 32 0.78 -9.69 -12.88
N ASN A 33 0.67 -8.76 -11.91
CA ASN A 33 -0.55 -8.04 -11.67
C ASN A 33 -0.83 -7.03 -12.80
N ARG A 34 -1.75 -7.39 -13.70
CA ARG A 34 -2.16 -6.56 -14.84
C ARG A 34 -2.59 -5.14 -14.42
N LYS A 35 -3.25 -4.96 -13.26
CA LYS A 35 -3.70 -3.64 -12.76
C LYS A 35 -2.52 -2.69 -12.55
N THR A 36 -1.41 -3.19 -12.03
CA THR A 36 -0.29 -2.34 -11.61
C THR A 36 0.67 -1.99 -12.74
N GLY A 37 0.76 -2.81 -13.79
CA GLY A 37 1.74 -2.59 -14.86
C GLY A 37 3.19 -2.66 -14.35
N ARG A 38 4.06 -1.76 -14.83
CA ARG A 38 5.49 -1.67 -14.45
C ARG A 38 5.76 -1.05 -13.08
N LEU A 39 4.74 -0.79 -12.25
CA LEU A 39 5.00 -0.29 -10.90
C LEU A 39 5.98 -1.21 -10.15
N ILE A 40 7.08 -0.64 -9.67
CA ILE A 40 7.93 -1.28 -8.67
C ILE A 40 7.04 -1.56 -7.46
N GLN A 41 7.01 -2.82 -7.03
CA GLN A 41 6.25 -3.22 -5.86
C GLN A 41 7.13 -3.09 -4.63
N SER A 42 6.53 -2.69 -3.52
CA SER A 42 7.17 -2.54 -2.23
C SER A 42 6.49 -3.37 -1.17
N TRP A 43 7.28 -4.20 -0.49
CA TRP A 43 6.80 -5.20 0.45
C TRP A 43 7.38 -4.92 1.82
N ILE A 44 6.52 -4.54 2.75
CA ILE A 44 6.88 -4.34 4.15
C ILE A 44 6.41 -5.60 4.88
N LEU A 45 7.35 -6.36 5.43
CA LEU A 45 7.09 -7.68 5.99
C LEU A 45 7.61 -7.73 7.42
N GLN A 46 6.85 -8.32 8.34
CA GLN A 46 7.46 -8.81 9.59
C GLN A 46 8.48 -9.90 9.26
N GLN A 47 9.58 -9.91 10.00
CA GLN A 47 10.68 -10.82 9.75
C GLN A 47 10.38 -12.24 10.24
N GLU A 48 9.77 -12.39 11.42
CA GLU A 48 9.63 -13.68 12.11
C GLU A 48 8.64 -14.65 11.44
N PHE A 49 7.47 -14.15 11.03
CA PHE A 49 6.36 -14.99 10.62
C PHE A 49 6.08 -14.91 9.12
N VAL A 50 5.80 -16.07 8.52
CA VAL A 50 5.32 -16.15 7.13
C VAL A 50 4.04 -15.30 6.98
N PRO A 51 3.92 -14.44 5.95
CA PRO A 51 2.85 -13.44 5.83
C PRO A 51 1.43 -13.98 5.98
N THR A 52 1.11 -15.13 5.37
CA THR A 52 -0.22 -15.74 5.53
C THR A 52 -0.49 -16.18 6.97
N PHE A 53 0.50 -16.73 7.66
CA PHE A 53 0.38 -17.12 9.06
C PHE A 53 0.21 -15.89 9.93
N ALA A 54 1.08 -14.89 9.77
CA ALA A 54 1.04 -13.63 10.52
C ALA A 54 -0.33 -12.96 10.43
N ALA A 55 -0.83 -12.77 9.20
CA ALA A 55 -2.14 -12.14 8.96
C ALA A 55 -3.30 -12.95 9.57
N SER A 56 -3.26 -14.29 9.49
CA SER A 56 -4.32 -15.14 10.07
C SER A 56 -4.33 -15.11 11.60
N LYS A 57 -3.18 -14.88 12.23
CA LYS A 57 -3.00 -14.84 13.69
C LYS A 57 -3.00 -13.42 14.26
N GLY A 58 -3.05 -12.40 13.41
CA GLY A 58 -2.96 -11.00 13.82
C GLY A 58 -1.55 -10.56 14.25
N LEU A 59 -0.52 -11.32 13.90
CA LEU A 59 0.89 -11.04 14.21
C LEU A 59 1.54 -10.09 13.19
N ASP A 60 0.71 -9.32 12.49
CA ASP A 60 1.08 -8.35 11.46
C ASP A 60 0.82 -6.90 11.89
N GLU A 61 0.69 -6.65 13.20
CA GLU A 61 0.52 -5.30 13.74
C GLU A 61 1.67 -4.37 13.37
N GLY A 62 2.91 -4.83 13.44
CA GLY A 62 4.07 -4.02 13.07
C GLY A 62 4.10 -3.49 11.65
N ILE A 63 3.40 -4.10 10.69
CA ILE A 63 3.29 -3.53 9.34
C ILE A 63 1.90 -2.99 9.02
N CYS A 64 0.84 -3.48 9.64
CA CYS A 64 -0.53 -3.12 9.28
C CYS A 64 -1.16 -2.14 10.29
N GLY A 65 -0.57 -2.00 11.49
CA GLY A 65 -1.12 -1.28 12.64
C GLY A 65 -2.60 -1.58 12.85
N PHE A 66 -3.39 -0.50 12.87
CA PHE A 66 -4.82 -0.51 13.12
C PHE A 66 -5.67 -0.70 11.86
N CYS A 67 -5.12 -1.26 10.78
CA CYS A 67 -5.87 -1.52 9.57
C CYS A 67 -7.08 -2.42 9.86
N SER A 68 -8.29 -1.89 9.68
CA SER A 68 -9.55 -2.61 9.90
C SER A 68 -9.72 -3.80 8.94
N LEU A 69 -9.02 -3.78 7.80
CA LEU A 69 -9.12 -4.80 6.77
C LEU A 69 -8.30 -6.06 7.08
N LYS A 70 -7.50 -6.09 8.17
CA LYS A 70 -6.65 -7.24 8.54
C LYS A 70 -7.41 -8.57 8.49
N LEU A 71 -6.69 -9.64 8.12
CA LEU A 71 -7.31 -10.97 8.01
C LEU A 71 -7.84 -11.48 9.35
N SER A 72 -7.11 -11.22 10.44
CA SER A 72 -7.52 -11.52 11.82
C SER A 72 -8.66 -10.64 12.36
N GLN A 73 -9.01 -9.58 11.64
CA GLN A 73 -10.08 -8.65 12.01
C GLN A 73 -11.30 -8.93 11.12
N THR A 74 -11.53 -8.10 10.11
CA THR A 74 -12.69 -8.25 9.22
C THR A 74 -12.51 -9.33 8.16
N GLY A 75 -11.27 -9.77 7.89
CA GLY A 75 -11.04 -10.72 6.79
C GLY A 75 -11.27 -10.12 5.40
N SER A 76 -11.11 -8.80 5.25
CA SER A 76 -11.41 -8.10 3.99
C SER A 76 -10.17 -7.55 3.27
N CYS A 77 -8.96 -7.80 3.79
CA CYS A 77 -7.70 -7.39 3.19
C CYS A 77 -7.63 -7.81 1.72
N TYR A 78 -7.56 -6.84 0.83
CA TYR A 78 -7.60 -7.08 -0.62
C TYR A 78 -6.28 -7.63 -1.18
N VAL A 79 -5.21 -7.67 -0.39
CA VAL A 79 -3.92 -8.22 -0.81
C VAL A 79 -4.01 -9.75 -0.93
N ASN A 80 -3.45 -10.29 -2.01
CA ASN A 80 -3.22 -11.73 -2.14
C ASN A 80 -1.90 -12.08 -1.46
N LEU A 81 -1.96 -12.75 -0.30
CA LEU A 81 -0.79 -13.03 0.53
C LEU A 81 0.02 -14.25 0.06
N LEU A 82 -0.57 -15.15 -0.75
CA LEU A 82 0.14 -16.36 -1.19
C LEU A 82 1.43 -16.03 -1.99
N PRO A 83 1.42 -15.09 -2.97
CA PRO A 83 2.66 -14.64 -3.60
C PRO A 83 3.64 -13.96 -2.63
N VAL A 84 3.14 -13.28 -1.59
CA VAL A 84 3.97 -12.57 -0.60
C VAL A 84 4.79 -13.56 0.24
N ASN A 85 4.29 -14.77 0.49
CA ASN A 85 5.06 -15.83 1.14
C ASN A 85 6.36 -16.18 0.39
N ASN A 86 6.36 -16.09 -0.95
CA ASN A 86 7.58 -16.33 -1.74
C ASN A 86 8.62 -15.24 -1.51
N ILE A 87 8.16 -14.00 -1.33
CA ILE A 87 9.02 -12.84 -1.07
C ILE A 87 9.67 -12.98 0.31
N HIS A 88 8.87 -13.33 1.33
CA HIS A 88 9.34 -13.62 2.68
C HIS A 88 10.31 -14.81 2.73
N ARG A 89 9.97 -15.93 2.08
CA ARG A 89 10.87 -17.10 2.00
C ARG A 89 12.24 -16.72 1.41
N LYS A 90 12.25 -16.02 0.27
CA LYS A 90 13.49 -15.56 -0.37
C LYS A 90 14.32 -14.64 0.55
N TYR A 91 13.63 -13.86 1.40
CA TYR A 91 14.28 -13.00 2.40
C TYR A 91 14.91 -13.82 3.51
N GLN A 92 14.21 -14.83 4.04
CA GLN A 92 14.74 -15.77 5.04
C GLN A 92 15.94 -16.55 4.51
N GLU A 93 15.97 -16.86 3.20
CA GLU A 93 17.12 -17.48 2.54
C GLU A 93 18.32 -16.51 2.38
N GLY A 94 18.17 -15.22 2.68
CA GLY A 94 19.24 -14.22 2.63
C GLY A 94 19.71 -13.86 1.21
N THR A 95 18.90 -14.14 0.19
CA THR A 95 19.35 -14.05 -1.22
C THR A 95 19.09 -12.70 -1.89
N TYR A 96 18.44 -11.76 -1.21
CA TYR A 96 18.26 -10.43 -1.76
C TYR A 96 19.56 -9.62 -1.67
N PRO A 97 20.04 -9.03 -2.77
CA PRO A 97 21.07 -8.00 -2.68
C PRO A 97 20.54 -6.79 -1.90
N LYS A 98 21.47 -6.04 -1.30
CA LYS A 98 21.15 -4.77 -0.65
C LYS A 98 20.91 -3.69 -1.69
N PHE A 99 19.88 -2.89 -1.47
CA PHE A 99 19.60 -1.69 -2.23
C PHE A 99 20.70 -0.65 -1.98
N SER A 100 21.14 0.04 -3.02
CA SER A 100 22.23 1.00 -2.93
C SER A 100 21.94 2.25 -3.76
N GLU A 101 22.89 3.20 -3.76
CA GLU A 101 22.83 4.40 -4.60
C GLU A 101 22.70 4.06 -6.10
N ASN A 102 23.21 2.90 -6.54
CA ASN A 102 23.04 2.45 -7.92
C ASN A 102 21.56 2.29 -8.29
N GLU A 103 20.76 1.70 -7.41
CA GLU A 103 19.34 1.51 -7.64
C GLU A 103 18.55 2.84 -7.54
N ILE A 104 18.98 3.77 -6.68
CA ILE A 104 18.47 5.15 -6.68
C ILE A 104 18.71 5.83 -8.03
N GLU A 105 19.91 5.71 -8.59
CA GLU A 105 20.24 6.30 -9.90
C GLU A 105 19.45 5.63 -11.04
N VAL A 106 19.19 4.33 -10.95
CA VAL A 106 18.28 3.63 -11.89
C VAL A 106 16.87 4.21 -11.81
N LEU A 107 16.33 4.42 -10.60
CA LEU A 107 15.01 5.06 -10.43
C LEU A 107 15.01 6.48 -10.98
N ARG A 108 16.07 7.26 -10.75
CA ARG A 108 16.23 8.64 -11.24
C ARG A 108 16.27 8.70 -12.77
N ARG A 109 17.09 7.85 -13.39
CA ARG A 109 17.29 7.82 -14.84
C ARG A 109 16.06 7.35 -15.60
N TYR A 110 15.41 6.28 -15.12
CA TYR A 110 14.31 5.66 -15.85
C TYR A 110 12.92 6.07 -15.36
N ARG A 111 12.85 6.78 -14.22
CA ARG A 111 11.58 7.27 -13.64
C ARG A 111 10.56 6.16 -13.46
N TYR A 112 11.03 4.98 -13.02
CA TYR A 112 10.16 3.83 -12.79
C TYR A 112 9.17 4.15 -11.69
N PRO A 113 7.86 4.01 -11.94
CA PRO A 113 6.88 4.39 -10.95
C PRO A 113 6.84 3.38 -9.81
N ILE A 114 6.54 3.83 -8.59
CA ILE A 114 6.58 2.99 -7.38
C ILE A 114 5.20 2.88 -6.75
N ARG A 115 4.79 1.66 -6.41
CA ARG A 115 3.64 1.40 -5.55
C ARG A 115 4.11 1.34 -4.11
N ILE A 116 3.94 2.43 -3.37
CA ILE A 116 4.29 2.56 -1.95
C ILE A 116 3.25 1.78 -1.13
N GLY A 117 3.69 0.76 -0.38
CA GLY A 117 2.81 -0.12 0.39
C GLY A 117 2.05 -1.12 -0.49
N SER A 118 2.76 -1.96 -1.25
CA SER A 118 2.10 -3.07 -1.98
C SER A 118 1.56 -4.14 -1.03
N TYR A 119 2.25 -4.32 0.10
CA TYR A 119 1.74 -4.95 1.33
C TYR A 119 2.44 -4.31 2.54
N GLY A 120 1.69 -4.14 3.62
CA GLY A 120 2.07 -3.31 4.78
C GLY A 120 1.88 -1.82 4.54
N ASP A 121 1.74 -1.07 5.62
CA ASP A 121 1.57 0.38 5.66
C ASP A 121 2.93 1.08 5.54
N PRO A 122 3.12 2.01 4.59
CA PRO A 122 4.40 2.70 4.40
C PRO A 122 4.93 3.38 5.66
N THR A 123 4.05 3.84 6.53
CA THR A 123 4.42 4.59 7.74
C THR A 123 5.06 3.72 8.83
N ALA A 124 5.05 2.39 8.67
CA ALA A 124 5.78 1.47 9.54
C ALA A 124 7.31 1.60 9.39
N VAL A 125 7.77 2.10 8.25
CA VAL A 125 9.18 2.32 7.93
C VAL A 125 9.49 3.81 8.05
N PRO A 126 10.67 4.21 8.57
CA PRO A 126 11.04 5.61 8.66
C PRO A 126 10.90 6.36 7.33
N PHE A 127 10.30 7.55 7.39
CA PHE A 127 10.06 8.38 6.21
C PHE A 127 11.34 8.63 5.41
N ASP A 128 12.48 8.85 6.09
CA ASP A 128 13.76 9.17 5.45
C ASP A 128 14.36 7.98 4.67
N VAL A 129 13.86 6.75 4.88
CA VAL A 129 14.17 5.59 4.02
C VAL A 129 13.43 5.70 2.68
N TRP A 130 12.20 6.21 2.71
CA TRP A 130 11.33 6.28 1.55
C TRP A 130 11.58 7.50 0.67
N GLU A 131 11.77 8.67 1.27
CA GLU A 131 11.81 9.93 0.54
C GLU A 131 12.84 9.95 -0.61
N PRO A 132 14.10 9.49 -0.44
CA PRO A 132 15.06 9.44 -1.55
C PRO A 132 14.57 8.59 -2.72
N ILE A 133 13.90 7.47 -2.43
CA ILE A 133 13.36 6.52 -3.41
C ILE A 133 12.19 7.15 -4.16
N ILE A 134 11.27 7.78 -3.43
CA ILE A 134 10.10 8.46 -3.97
C ILE A 134 10.54 9.63 -4.85
N CYS A 135 11.47 10.45 -4.39
CA CYS A 135 12.01 11.58 -5.15
C CYS A 135 12.73 11.13 -6.43
N ALA A 136 13.58 10.09 -6.35
CA ALA A 136 14.28 9.54 -7.50
C ALA A 136 13.31 9.02 -8.57
N SER A 137 12.31 8.24 -8.17
CA SER A 137 11.25 7.78 -9.07
C SER A 137 10.41 8.94 -9.63
N GLY A 138 9.99 9.83 -8.73
CA GLY A 138 9.06 10.94 -8.93
C GLY A 138 7.75 10.61 -9.63
N ARG A 139 7.37 9.32 -9.60
CA ARG A 139 6.08 8.80 -10.04
C ARG A 139 5.68 7.71 -9.07
N TYR A 140 4.58 7.87 -8.36
CA TYR A 140 4.23 6.91 -7.33
C TYR A 140 2.73 6.85 -7.10
N THR A 141 2.33 5.80 -6.41
CA THR A 141 1.01 5.69 -5.80
C THR A 141 1.17 5.17 -4.38
N GLY A 142 0.39 5.66 -3.43
CA GLY A 142 0.41 5.14 -2.07
C GLY A 142 -0.77 5.59 -1.23
N TYR A 143 -1.02 4.81 -0.19
CA TYR A 143 -2.05 5.09 0.80
C TYR A 143 -1.62 4.56 2.16
N THR A 144 -2.15 5.15 3.22
CA THR A 144 -1.90 4.73 4.61
C THR A 144 -3.22 4.61 5.36
N HIS A 145 -3.33 3.61 6.23
CA HIS A 145 -4.38 3.48 7.22
C HIS A 145 -4.00 4.13 8.55
N GLN A 146 -2.75 4.61 8.73
CA GLN A 146 -2.32 5.29 9.96
C GLN A 146 -2.57 6.81 9.94
N TRP A 147 -3.26 7.35 8.94
CA TRP A 147 -3.47 8.80 8.74
C TRP A 147 -4.07 9.54 9.93
N PHE A 148 -4.86 8.85 10.76
CA PHE A 148 -5.55 9.43 11.93
C PHE A 148 -4.73 9.33 13.21
N ARG A 149 -3.55 8.71 13.18
CA ARG A 149 -2.73 8.55 14.38
C ARG A 149 -1.99 9.84 14.70
N ASN A 150 -1.93 10.19 15.98
CA ASN A 150 -1.21 11.37 16.46
C ASN A 150 0.31 11.30 16.24
N ASP A 151 0.86 10.08 16.13
CA ASP A 151 2.28 9.82 15.87
C ASP A 151 2.59 9.59 14.37
N CYS A 152 1.60 9.75 13.48
CA CYS A 152 1.84 9.69 12.05
C CYS A 152 2.59 10.94 11.58
N ASP A 153 3.76 10.75 10.98
CA ASP A 153 4.55 11.84 10.42
C ASP A 153 3.78 12.55 9.30
N LEU A 154 3.42 13.81 9.52
CA LEU A 154 2.60 14.62 8.61
C LEU A 154 3.24 14.79 7.22
N ARG A 155 4.56 14.60 7.08
CA ARG A 155 5.22 14.60 5.76
C ARG A 155 4.63 13.56 4.82
N TRP A 156 4.03 12.49 5.34
CA TRP A 156 3.37 11.48 4.52
C TRP A 156 2.16 12.00 3.73
N GLN A 157 1.52 13.09 4.16
CA GLN A 157 0.40 13.70 3.41
C GLN A 157 0.81 14.10 1.99
N GLN A 158 2.07 14.49 1.80
CA GLN A 158 2.60 14.85 0.49
C GLN A 158 2.55 13.67 -0.50
N TYR A 159 2.74 12.45 -0.02
CA TYR A 159 3.00 11.28 -0.88
C TYR A 159 1.90 10.22 -0.83
N LEU A 160 1.13 10.15 0.25
CA LEU A 160 0.11 9.14 0.49
C LEU A 160 -1.28 9.75 0.59
N MET A 161 -2.27 8.99 0.17
CA MET A 161 -3.67 9.27 0.46
C MET A 161 -4.12 8.56 1.73
N ALA A 162 -5.10 9.12 2.43
CA ALA A 162 -5.77 8.44 3.53
C ALA A 162 -6.62 7.28 3.00
N SER A 163 -6.32 6.06 3.42
CA SER A 163 -7.11 4.87 3.14
C SER A 163 -8.30 4.81 4.09
N VAL A 164 -9.51 4.91 3.55
CA VAL A 164 -10.76 5.04 4.33
C VAL A 164 -11.83 4.06 3.86
N GLN A 165 -12.75 3.71 4.74
CA GLN A 165 -13.79 2.70 4.53
C GLN A 165 -15.21 3.26 4.69
N SER A 166 -15.37 4.47 5.21
CA SER A 166 -16.66 5.16 5.30
C SER A 166 -16.62 6.60 4.77
N LEU A 167 -17.81 7.17 4.54
CA LEU A 167 -17.97 8.58 4.20
C LEU A 167 -17.57 9.50 5.37
N ALA A 168 -17.85 9.07 6.61
CA ALA A 168 -17.48 9.81 7.80
C ALA A 168 -15.95 9.94 7.94
N GLU A 169 -15.23 8.82 7.79
CA GLU A 169 -13.76 8.81 7.77
C GLU A 169 -13.20 9.67 6.64
N ALA A 170 -13.78 9.58 5.44
CA ALA A 170 -13.34 10.39 4.30
C ALA A 170 -13.46 11.89 4.59
N ARG A 171 -14.58 12.34 5.17
CA ARG A 171 -14.78 13.74 5.57
C ARG A 171 -13.79 14.20 6.63
N ILE A 172 -13.48 13.36 7.61
CA ILE A 172 -12.51 13.67 8.67
C ILE A 172 -11.10 13.76 8.09
N ALA A 173 -10.69 12.80 7.26
CA ALA A 173 -9.38 12.83 6.62
C ALA A 173 -9.22 14.08 5.72
N GLN A 174 -10.25 14.41 4.94
CA GLN A 174 -10.27 15.59 4.08
C GLN A 174 -10.20 16.90 4.87
N SER A 175 -10.88 17.01 6.01
CA SER A 175 -10.78 18.19 6.88
C SER A 175 -9.39 18.37 7.51
N GLN A 176 -8.60 17.29 7.56
CA GLN A 176 -7.20 17.28 8.00
C GLN A 176 -6.19 17.47 6.85
N GLY A 177 -6.65 17.72 5.62
CA GLY A 177 -5.80 17.99 4.46
C GLY A 177 -5.44 16.76 3.62
N TRP A 178 -5.93 15.56 3.96
CA TRP A 178 -5.67 14.36 3.18
C TRP A 178 -6.58 14.28 1.95
N ARG A 179 -6.01 13.91 0.80
CA ARG A 179 -6.78 13.24 -0.24
C ARG A 179 -7.09 11.81 0.20
N THR A 180 -8.27 11.30 -0.17
CA THR A 180 -8.75 9.99 0.28
C THR A 180 -8.83 8.95 -0.83
N PHE A 181 -8.42 7.73 -0.50
CA PHE A 181 -8.73 6.53 -1.27
C PHE A 181 -9.75 5.70 -0.48
N ARG A 182 -11.01 5.70 -0.93
CA ARG A 182 -12.13 5.05 -0.22
C ARG A 182 -12.47 3.71 -0.87
N ILE A 183 -12.46 2.64 -0.09
CA ILE A 183 -13.04 1.37 -0.53
C ILE A 183 -14.54 1.41 -0.27
N ILE A 184 -15.35 1.03 -1.26
CA ILE A 184 -16.80 1.07 -1.19
C ILE A 184 -17.46 -0.28 -1.53
N PRO A 185 -18.67 -0.56 -0.98
CA PRO A 185 -19.50 -1.64 -1.47
C PRO A 185 -19.81 -1.51 -2.98
N PRO A 186 -20.09 -2.61 -3.70
CA PRO A 186 -20.29 -2.58 -5.15
C PRO A 186 -21.36 -1.59 -5.66
N ASP A 187 -22.42 -1.40 -4.87
CA ASP A 187 -23.57 -0.56 -5.22
C ASP A 187 -23.57 0.81 -4.51
N ALA A 188 -22.51 1.13 -3.75
CA ALA A 188 -22.44 2.39 -3.03
C ALA A 188 -22.20 3.55 -4.01
N PRO A 189 -22.83 4.72 -3.78
CA PRO A 189 -22.62 5.89 -4.61
C PRO A 189 -21.26 6.54 -4.35
N LEU A 190 -20.76 7.24 -5.37
CA LEU A 190 -19.67 8.20 -5.25
C LEU A 190 -20.15 9.48 -4.61
N THR A 191 -19.24 10.23 -4.00
CA THR A 191 -19.49 11.62 -3.58
C THR A 191 -19.11 12.60 -4.68
N GLU A 192 -19.57 13.86 -4.58
CA GLU A 192 -19.29 14.89 -5.60
C GLU A 192 -17.79 15.19 -5.80
N ASN A 193 -16.96 15.01 -4.76
CA ASN A 193 -15.51 15.27 -4.81
C ASN A 193 -14.67 14.00 -5.01
N GLU A 194 -15.30 12.93 -5.52
CA GLU A 194 -14.70 11.61 -5.68
C GLU A 194 -14.96 11.07 -7.09
N ILE A 195 -13.95 10.41 -7.65
CA ILE A 195 -14.09 9.67 -8.91
C ILE A 195 -13.87 8.18 -8.65
N LEU A 196 -14.43 7.34 -9.52
CA LEU A 196 -14.11 5.92 -9.49
C LEU A 196 -12.67 5.71 -9.97
N CYS A 197 -11.98 4.73 -9.37
CA CYS A 197 -10.69 4.24 -9.80
C CYS A 197 -10.71 3.97 -11.31
N ARG A 198 -9.81 4.62 -12.07
CA ARG A 198 -9.79 4.52 -13.53
C ARG A 198 -9.64 3.09 -14.05
N HIS A 199 -8.93 2.24 -13.32
CA HIS A 199 -8.81 0.81 -13.66
C HIS A 199 -10.13 0.05 -13.47
N THR A 200 -10.94 0.46 -12.50
CA THR A 200 -12.24 -0.15 -12.22
C THR A 200 -13.30 0.32 -13.22
N GLU A 201 -13.16 1.54 -13.75
CA GLU A 201 -13.93 2.03 -14.90
C GLU A 201 -13.55 1.31 -16.20
N ASP A 202 -12.24 1.15 -16.46
CA ASP A 202 -11.69 0.47 -17.64
C ASP A 202 -10.41 -0.29 -17.28
N ASP A 203 -10.48 -1.62 -17.36
CA ASP A 203 -9.39 -2.52 -16.95
C ASP A 203 -8.11 -2.42 -17.81
N ARG A 204 -8.19 -1.68 -18.92
CA ARG A 204 -7.04 -1.36 -19.78
C ARG A 204 -6.21 -0.22 -19.20
N ILE A 205 -6.78 0.60 -18.33
CA ILE A 205 -6.06 1.69 -17.66
C ILE A 205 -5.25 1.10 -16.49
N GLN A 206 -3.93 1.08 -16.64
CA GLN A 206 -3.01 0.57 -15.62
C GLN A 206 -2.54 1.67 -14.68
N CYS A 207 -2.26 1.32 -13.42
CA CYS A 207 -1.83 2.28 -12.41
C CYS A 207 -0.52 3.00 -12.78
N GLU A 208 0.39 2.34 -13.52
CA GLU A 208 1.62 2.96 -14.03
C GLU A 208 1.38 4.19 -14.92
N ASN A 209 0.24 4.23 -15.61
CA ASN A 209 -0.16 5.32 -16.48
C ASN A 209 -1.07 6.32 -15.77
N CYS A 210 -1.96 5.84 -14.90
CA CYS A 210 -2.95 6.65 -14.20
C CYS A 210 -2.33 7.56 -13.12
N LEU A 211 -1.59 6.97 -12.16
CA LEU A 211 -0.89 7.67 -11.08
C LEU A 211 -1.71 8.72 -10.30
N LEU A 212 -3.04 8.57 -10.22
CA LEU A 212 -3.89 9.50 -9.48
C LEU A 212 -3.79 9.35 -7.96
N CYS A 213 -3.25 8.24 -7.46
CA CYS A 213 -3.17 7.95 -6.04
C CYS A 213 -1.86 8.47 -5.41
N ASP A 214 -1.53 9.73 -5.64
CA ASP A 214 -0.18 10.33 -5.46
C ASP A 214 -0.09 11.36 -4.32
N GLY A 215 -0.89 11.19 -3.26
CA GLY A 215 -0.85 12.10 -2.10
C GLY A 215 -1.48 13.46 -2.37
N ALA A 216 -1.00 14.50 -1.66
CA ALA A 216 -1.57 15.85 -1.70
C ALA A 216 -1.49 16.48 -3.11
N SER A 217 -2.63 16.92 -3.63
CA SER A 217 -2.74 17.69 -4.87
C SER A 217 -4.15 18.27 -5.01
N SER A 218 -4.41 19.02 -6.09
CA SER A 218 -5.76 19.47 -6.46
C SER A 218 -6.58 18.40 -7.21
N LYS A 219 -6.06 17.17 -7.36
CA LYS A 219 -6.76 16.09 -8.06
C LYS A 219 -7.90 15.54 -7.18
N PRO A 220 -8.93 14.90 -7.78
CA PRO A 220 -10.06 14.35 -7.03
C PRO A 220 -9.67 13.29 -6.01
N ASN A 221 -10.54 13.05 -5.03
CA ASN A 221 -10.47 11.83 -4.21
C ASN A 221 -10.84 10.61 -5.06
N ILE A 222 -10.41 9.43 -4.63
CA ILE A 222 -10.60 8.19 -5.39
C ILE A 222 -11.45 7.23 -4.58
N ALA A 223 -12.48 6.65 -5.18
CA ALA A 223 -13.14 5.46 -4.68
C ALA A 223 -12.70 4.23 -5.49
N ASP A 224 -12.64 3.07 -4.84
CA ASP A 224 -12.57 1.79 -5.53
C ASP A 224 -13.62 0.85 -4.96
N LYS A 225 -14.31 0.11 -5.83
CA LYS A 225 -15.25 -0.92 -5.39
C LYS A 225 -14.44 -2.06 -4.81
N VAL A 226 -14.88 -2.59 -3.67
CA VAL A 226 -14.24 -3.78 -3.09
C VAL A 226 -14.24 -4.93 -4.11
N HIS A 227 -13.12 -5.63 -4.21
CA HIS A 227 -12.89 -6.67 -5.21
C HIS A 227 -12.01 -7.80 -4.65
N GLY A 228 -11.79 -8.83 -5.48
CA GLY A 228 -11.04 -10.02 -5.12
C GLY A 228 -11.95 -11.22 -4.87
N LEU A 229 -11.57 -12.07 -3.91
CA LEU A 229 -12.34 -13.28 -3.61
C LEU A 229 -13.73 -12.92 -3.04
N LYS A 230 -14.77 -13.65 -3.44
CA LYS A 230 -16.17 -13.38 -3.05
C LYS A 230 -16.36 -13.24 -1.53
N TRP A 231 -15.65 -14.06 -0.75
CA TRP A 231 -15.74 -14.00 0.72
C TRP A 231 -15.12 -12.73 1.30
N LYS A 232 -14.07 -12.17 0.69
CA LYS A 232 -13.48 -10.88 1.10
C LYS A 232 -14.45 -9.74 0.83
N VAL A 233 -15.10 -9.76 -0.33
CA VAL A 233 -16.15 -8.79 -0.70
C VAL A 233 -17.31 -8.88 0.29
N SER A 234 -17.81 -10.08 0.58
CA SER A 234 -18.90 -10.28 1.55
C SER A 234 -18.53 -9.77 2.95
N ASN A 235 -17.31 -10.06 3.41
CA ASN A 235 -16.82 -9.57 4.70
C ASN A 235 -16.73 -8.04 4.75
N PHE A 236 -16.25 -7.43 3.67
CA PHE A 236 -16.19 -5.97 3.57
C PHE A 236 -17.58 -5.33 3.60
N VAL A 237 -18.56 -5.89 2.89
CA VAL A 237 -19.94 -5.37 2.91
C VAL A 237 -20.50 -5.40 4.34
N LYS A 238 -20.37 -6.52 5.05
CA LYS A 238 -20.79 -6.63 6.46
C LYS A 238 -20.09 -5.63 7.36
N TYR A 239 -18.78 -5.44 7.16
CA TYR A 239 -18.02 -4.44 7.91
C TYR A 239 -18.51 -3.02 7.62
N SER A 240 -18.72 -2.68 6.34
CA SER A 240 -19.23 -1.37 5.92
C SER A 240 -20.61 -1.07 6.52
N GLU A 241 -21.49 -2.07 6.61
CA GLU A 241 -22.79 -1.94 7.28
C GLU A 241 -22.63 -1.68 8.78
N SER A 242 -21.67 -2.36 9.43
CA SER A 242 -21.43 -2.22 10.88
C SER A 242 -20.90 -0.85 11.31
N ILE A 243 -20.20 -0.13 10.42
CA ILE A 243 -19.66 1.21 10.71
C ILE A 243 -20.55 2.35 10.19
N SER A 244 -21.63 2.01 9.49
CA SER A 244 -22.62 2.98 8.98
C SER A 244 -23.83 3.13 9.91
N ASN A 245 -24.04 2.17 10.81
CA ASN A 245 -25.05 2.19 11.88
C ASN A 245 -24.44 2.75 13.17
#